data_AF-A0A897NJE3-F1
#
_entry.id   AF-A0A897NJE3-F1
#
_cell.length_a   1.000
_cell.length_b   1.000
_cell.length_c   1.000
_cell.angle_alpha   90.00
_cell.angle_beta   90.00
_cell.angle_gamma   90.00
#
_symmetry.space_group_name_H-M   'P 1'
#
loop_
_entity.id
_entity.type
_entity.pdbx_description
1 polymer ?
#
loop_
_entity_poly.entity_id
_entity_poly.type
_entity_poly.pdbx_seq_one_letter_code
_entity_poly.pdbx_strand_id
1 'polypeptide(L)'
;MDSWDDADEQELPGALVTEYLERESGTRALLDDLERLVLEGEHERARERTRAFAENSPGVFFAVALSLTGSKQFFGDVEAQLDVSAADELRDLAETYPALQEPFNVVRTEQSHDRYNPVTGLSTTTTYHGEEEVPLIRYAMQSGDLSLLEATESPQEVLQVAIYLVQATNDALGASLEQDHSVNTQELSGLIDRREELESELDQLRAQIDELRRRPVGDE
;
A
#
# COMPACT_ATOMS: atom_id res chain seq x y z
N MET A 1 23.85 19.97 -11.93
CA MET A 1 23.84 18.85 -10.96
C MET A 1 23.34 17.69 -11.77
N ASP A 2 24.26 16.77 -12.04
CA ASP A 2 24.28 15.95 -13.26
C ASP A 2 23.13 14.96 -13.37
N SER A 3 22.78 14.72 -14.63
CA SER A 3 21.83 13.77 -15.17
C SER A 3 22.13 12.34 -14.74
N TRP A 4 21.21 11.74 -14.00
CA TRP A 4 21.06 10.29 -13.83
C TRP A 4 19.95 9.75 -14.76
N ASP A 5 19.80 10.35 -15.96
CA ASP A 5 18.87 9.89 -16.98
C ASP A 5 19.68 9.10 -18.03
N ASP A 6 19.28 7.86 -18.26
CA ASP A 6 19.58 6.99 -19.41
C ASP A 6 20.82 6.04 -19.42
N ALA A 7 21.62 5.89 -18.35
CA ALA A 7 22.77 4.95 -18.36
C ALA A 7 22.76 3.79 -17.35
N ASP A 8 21.95 3.83 -16.29
CA ASP A 8 22.05 2.85 -15.17
C ASP A 8 20.94 1.78 -15.15
N GLU A 9 19.89 1.88 -15.98
CA GLU A 9 18.75 0.95 -15.92
C GLU A 9 19.05 -0.48 -16.42
N GLN A 10 20.09 -0.68 -17.24
CA GLN A 10 20.41 -2.01 -17.80
C GLN A 10 21.41 -2.83 -16.96
N GLU A 11 22.10 -2.26 -15.98
CA GLU A 11 23.05 -3.01 -15.12
C GLU A 11 22.43 -3.40 -13.75
N LEU A 12 21.26 -2.86 -13.41
CA LEU A 12 20.62 -3.06 -12.12
C LEU A 12 20.11 -4.49 -11.89
N PRO A 13 19.32 -5.13 -12.77
CA PRO A 13 18.72 -6.44 -12.48
C PRO A 13 19.76 -7.53 -12.20
N GLY A 14 20.80 -7.65 -13.02
CA GLY A 14 21.87 -8.63 -12.85
C GLY A 14 22.70 -8.41 -11.59
N ALA A 15 22.99 -7.15 -11.23
CA ALA A 15 23.71 -6.82 -10.00
C ALA A 15 22.91 -7.19 -8.74
N LEU A 16 21.61 -6.87 -8.72
CA LEU A 16 20.71 -7.21 -7.61
C LEU A 16 20.62 -8.73 -7.40
N VAL A 17 20.49 -9.47 -8.50
CA VAL A 17 20.38 -10.94 -8.46
C VAL A 17 21.70 -11.59 -8.08
N THR A 18 22.84 -11.05 -8.55
CA THR A 18 24.15 -11.55 -8.14
C THR A 18 24.35 -11.41 -6.63
N GLU A 19 23.99 -10.25 -6.05
CA GLU A 19 24.06 -10.05 -4.60
C GLU A 19 23.13 -11.01 -3.82
N TYR A 20 21.94 -11.30 -4.37
CA TYR A 20 21.05 -12.31 -3.82
C TYR A 20 21.68 -13.71 -3.84
N LEU A 21 22.22 -14.15 -4.98
CA LEU A 21 22.82 -15.47 -5.14
C LEU A 21 24.04 -15.66 -4.21
N GLU A 22 24.85 -14.63 -4.00
CA GLU A 22 25.97 -14.66 -3.05
C GLU A 22 25.54 -14.88 -1.59
N ARG A 23 24.30 -14.49 -1.25
CA ARG A 23 23.75 -14.55 0.12
C ARG A 23 22.53 -15.47 0.24
N GLU A 24 22.29 -16.30 -0.76
CA GLU A 24 21.04 -17.03 -0.96
C GLU A 24 20.60 -17.79 0.29
N SER A 25 21.49 -18.59 0.89
CA SER A 25 21.16 -19.38 2.07
C SER A 25 20.73 -18.53 3.27
N GLY A 26 21.36 -17.36 3.48
CA GLY A 26 20.98 -16.44 4.54
C GLY A 26 19.65 -15.75 4.25
N THR A 27 19.42 -15.38 2.99
CA THR A 27 18.15 -14.79 2.55
C THR A 27 17.00 -15.79 2.66
N ARG A 28 17.15 -17.04 2.22
CA ARG A 28 16.12 -18.08 2.36
C ARG A 28 15.79 -18.33 3.84
N ALA A 29 16.78 -18.44 4.72
CA ALA A 29 16.53 -18.58 6.16
C ALA A 29 15.76 -17.38 6.76
N LEU A 30 16.00 -16.16 6.26
CA LEU A 30 15.23 -14.98 6.62
C LEU A 30 13.79 -15.07 6.10
N LEU A 31 13.58 -15.55 4.87
CA LEU A 31 12.25 -15.71 4.28
C LEU A 31 11.44 -16.80 5.00
N ASP A 32 12.03 -17.95 5.32
CA ASP A 32 11.41 -19.00 6.14
C ASP A 32 10.87 -18.45 7.47
N ASP A 33 11.70 -17.63 8.12
CA ASP A 33 11.33 -16.98 9.37
C ASP A 33 10.20 -15.95 9.20
N LEU A 34 10.24 -15.14 8.14
CA LEU A 34 9.20 -14.16 7.84
C LEU A 34 7.87 -14.86 7.50
N GLU A 35 7.92 -15.93 6.73
CA GLU A 35 6.74 -16.71 6.38
C GLU A 35 6.11 -17.32 7.63
N ARG A 36 6.92 -17.87 8.53
CA ARG A 36 6.45 -18.34 9.83
C ARG A 36 5.73 -17.24 10.61
N LEU A 37 6.30 -16.03 10.70
CA LEU A 37 5.65 -14.90 11.38
C LEU A 37 4.30 -14.55 10.75
N VAL A 38 4.21 -14.53 9.42
CA VAL A 38 2.95 -14.25 8.71
C VAL A 38 1.91 -15.35 8.98
N LEU A 39 2.31 -16.62 8.94
CA LEU A 39 1.43 -17.76 9.23
C LEU A 39 0.96 -17.81 10.70
N GLU A 40 1.78 -17.32 11.63
CA GLU A 40 1.45 -17.18 13.06
C GLU A 40 0.59 -15.93 13.34
N GLY A 41 0.33 -15.08 12.33
CA GLY A 41 -0.43 -13.84 12.46
C GLY A 41 0.38 -12.67 13.07
N GLU A 42 1.70 -12.81 13.21
CA GLU A 42 2.61 -11.76 13.70
C GLU A 42 2.94 -10.74 12.58
N HIS A 43 1.91 -10.18 11.93
CA HIS A 43 2.05 -9.31 10.76
C HIS A 43 2.87 -8.03 11.02
N GLU A 44 2.73 -7.43 12.20
CA GLU A 44 3.50 -6.23 12.58
C GLU A 44 4.99 -6.54 12.67
N ARG A 45 5.35 -7.64 13.34
CA ARG A 45 6.73 -8.08 13.47
C ARG A 45 7.32 -8.51 12.13
N ALA A 46 6.54 -9.18 11.29
CA ALA A 46 6.94 -9.49 9.93
C ALA A 46 7.24 -8.20 9.15
N ARG A 47 6.37 -7.19 9.24
CA ARG A 47 6.54 -5.88 8.57
C ARG A 47 7.81 -5.15 9.04
N GLU A 48 8.04 -5.07 10.34
CA GLU A 48 9.26 -4.46 10.89
C GLU A 48 10.52 -5.17 10.45
N ARG A 49 10.52 -6.51 10.45
CA ARG A 49 11.66 -7.30 10.04
C ARG A 49 11.91 -7.19 8.53
N THR A 50 10.87 -7.09 7.71
CA THR A 50 10.99 -6.81 6.27
C THR A 50 11.52 -5.40 6.01
N ARG A 51 11.11 -4.38 6.78
CA ARG A 51 11.73 -3.03 6.70
C ARG A 51 13.20 -3.06 7.05
N ALA A 52 13.57 -3.72 8.16
CA ALA A 52 14.96 -3.87 8.54
C ALA A 52 15.77 -4.61 7.46
N PHE A 53 15.18 -5.59 6.77
CA PHE A 53 15.82 -6.25 5.64
C PHE A 53 16.04 -5.28 4.47
N ALA A 54 15.02 -4.50 4.10
CA ALA A 54 15.11 -3.49 3.04
C ALA A 54 16.16 -2.41 3.34
N GLU A 55 16.27 -1.98 4.60
CA GLU A 55 17.25 -0.98 5.04
C GLU A 55 18.69 -1.52 5.05
N ASN A 56 18.90 -2.75 5.53
CA ASN A 56 20.25 -3.31 5.69
C ASN A 56 20.78 -4.01 4.44
N SER A 57 19.91 -4.40 3.51
CA SER A 57 20.27 -5.14 2.30
C SER A 57 19.33 -4.78 1.14
N PRO A 58 19.33 -3.50 0.69
CA PRO A 58 18.37 -3.00 -0.29
C PRO A 58 18.43 -3.78 -1.61
N GLY A 59 19.62 -4.13 -2.09
CA GLY A 59 19.77 -4.84 -3.37
C GLY A 59 19.11 -6.22 -3.35
N VAL A 60 19.43 -7.02 -2.34
CA VAL A 60 18.81 -8.34 -2.12
C VAL A 60 17.30 -8.21 -1.87
N PHE A 61 16.87 -7.20 -1.10
CA PHE A 61 15.45 -6.95 -0.88
C PHE A 61 14.70 -6.70 -2.18
N PHE A 62 15.21 -5.84 -3.06
CA PHE A 62 14.57 -5.56 -4.35
C PHE A 62 14.55 -6.79 -5.27
N ALA A 63 15.62 -7.59 -5.30
CA ALA A 63 15.62 -8.86 -6.03
C ALA A 63 14.50 -9.78 -5.55
N VAL A 64 14.36 -9.97 -4.23
CA VAL A 64 13.28 -10.80 -3.65
C VAL A 64 11.90 -10.19 -3.93
N ALA A 65 11.71 -8.90 -3.69
CA ALA A 65 10.42 -8.23 -3.88
C ALA A 65 9.94 -8.33 -5.34
N LEU A 66 10.82 -8.08 -6.30
CA LEU A 66 10.50 -8.19 -7.73
C LEU A 66 10.19 -9.64 -8.13
N SER A 67 10.93 -10.60 -7.57
CA SER A 67 10.71 -12.03 -7.80
C SER A 67 9.35 -12.49 -7.27
N LEU A 68 8.99 -12.10 -6.04
CA LEU A 68 7.69 -12.43 -5.43
C LEU A 68 6.50 -11.84 -6.20
N THR A 69 6.67 -10.69 -6.87
CA THR A 69 5.61 -10.12 -7.73
C THR A 69 5.44 -10.82 -9.07
N GLY A 70 6.34 -11.73 -9.43
CA GLY A 70 6.27 -12.46 -10.69
C GLY A 70 6.50 -11.58 -11.93
N SER A 71 7.26 -10.49 -11.82
CA SER A 71 7.44 -9.52 -12.91
C SER A 71 8.14 -10.15 -14.12
N LYS A 72 7.40 -10.32 -15.22
CA LYS A 72 7.93 -10.89 -16.48
C LYS A 72 9.08 -10.08 -17.06
N GLN A 73 9.02 -8.76 -16.94
CA GLN A 73 10.08 -7.87 -17.41
C GLN A 73 11.36 -8.12 -16.62
N PHE A 74 11.26 -8.14 -15.28
CA PHE A 74 12.40 -8.41 -14.41
C PHE A 74 13.07 -9.75 -14.73
N PHE A 75 12.30 -10.83 -14.87
CA PHE A 75 12.88 -12.13 -15.23
C PHE A 75 13.53 -12.10 -16.62
N GLY A 76 12.92 -11.45 -17.60
CA GLY A 76 13.50 -11.30 -18.94
C GLY A 76 14.83 -10.53 -18.92
N ASP A 77 14.92 -9.50 -18.08
CA ASP A 77 16.16 -8.71 -17.90
C ASP A 77 17.25 -9.56 -17.22
N VAL A 78 16.89 -10.35 -16.22
CA VAL A 78 17.82 -11.28 -15.53
C VAL A 78 18.33 -12.35 -16.50
N GLU A 79 17.46 -12.95 -17.32
CA GLU A 79 17.85 -13.94 -18.33
C GLU A 79 18.81 -13.36 -19.38
N ALA A 80 18.62 -12.10 -19.75
CA ALA A 80 19.47 -11.42 -20.71
C ALA A 80 20.86 -11.05 -20.15
N GLN A 81 20.94 -10.74 -18.86
CA GLN A 81 22.16 -10.26 -18.20
C GLN A 81 22.98 -11.36 -17.53
N LEU A 82 22.32 -12.38 -17.01
CA LEU A 82 22.93 -13.53 -16.33
C LEU A 82 22.66 -14.80 -17.15
N ASP A 83 21.68 -15.60 -16.74
CA ASP A 83 21.22 -16.77 -17.47
C ASP A 83 19.81 -17.19 -17.01
N VAL A 84 19.25 -18.21 -17.69
CA VAL A 84 17.93 -18.77 -17.39
C VAL A 84 17.89 -19.43 -16.02
N SER A 85 18.99 -20.05 -15.58
CA SER A 85 19.05 -20.73 -14.28
C SER A 85 18.93 -19.73 -13.11
N ALA A 86 19.57 -18.56 -13.22
CA ALA A 86 19.42 -17.48 -12.25
C ALA A 86 17.99 -16.96 -12.16
N ALA A 87 17.28 -16.87 -13.30
CA ALA A 87 15.87 -16.49 -13.30
C ALA A 87 14.96 -17.57 -12.71
N ASP A 88 15.26 -18.85 -12.94
CA ASP A 88 14.51 -19.99 -12.37
C ASP A 88 14.61 -20.03 -10.85
N GLU A 89 15.79 -19.82 -10.27
CA GLU A 89 15.99 -19.74 -8.80
C GLU A 89 15.13 -18.64 -8.15
N LEU A 90 14.88 -17.54 -8.87
CA LEU A 90 14.04 -16.44 -8.40
C LEU A 90 12.54 -16.75 -8.56
N ARG A 91 12.14 -17.48 -9.60
CA ARG A 91 10.75 -17.94 -9.78
C ARG A 91 10.33 -18.85 -8.64
N ASP A 92 11.24 -19.71 -8.19
CA ASP A 92 11.02 -20.59 -7.04
C ASP A 92 10.65 -19.82 -5.76
N LEU A 93 11.09 -18.57 -5.60
CA LEU A 93 10.72 -17.75 -4.43
C LEU A 93 9.23 -17.45 -4.37
N ALA A 94 8.61 -17.11 -5.51
CA ALA A 94 7.17 -16.82 -5.57
C ALA A 94 6.33 -18.09 -5.33
N GLU A 95 6.83 -19.25 -5.76
CA GLU A 95 6.18 -20.54 -5.51
C GLU A 95 6.35 -20.99 -4.06
N THR A 96 7.51 -20.74 -3.46
CA THR A 96 7.84 -21.17 -2.09
C THR A 96 7.23 -20.28 -1.03
N TYR A 97 7.23 -18.96 -1.22
CA TYR A 97 6.81 -17.97 -0.21
C TYR A 97 5.66 -17.07 -0.68
N PRO A 98 4.52 -17.62 -1.15
CA PRO A 98 3.43 -16.82 -1.69
C PRO A 98 2.84 -15.85 -0.64
N ALA A 99 2.87 -16.23 0.64
CA ALA A 99 2.37 -15.40 1.75
C ALA A 99 3.21 -14.12 1.97
N LEU A 100 4.45 -14.06 1.46
CA LEU A 100 5.33 -12.89 1.61
C LEU A 100 5.12 -11.84 0.53
N GLN A 101 4.37 -12.14 -0.53
CA GLN A 101 4.17 -11.23 -1.66
C GLN A 101 3.61 -9.87 -1.21
N GLU A 102 2.52 -9.86 -0.45
CA GLU A 102 1.88 -8.62 0.01
C GLU A 102 2.80 -7.85 0.98
N PRO A 103 3.34 -8.46 2.07
CA PRO A 103 4.29 -7.78 2.95
C PRO A 103 5.47 -7.11 2.24
N PHE A 104 6.08 -7.78 1.27
CA PHE A 104 7.20 -7.24 0.50
C PHE A 104 6.76 -6.12 -0.44
N ASN A 105 5.61 -6.25 -1.09
CA ASN A 105 5.11 -5.21 -1.98
C ASN A 105 4.85 -3.91 -1.21
N VAL A 106 4.26 -3.98 -0.02
CA VAL A 106 4.02 -2.77 0.76
C VAL A 106 5.33 -2.13 1.24
N VAL A 107 6.29 -2.90 1.76
CA VAL A 107 7.61 -2.33 2.15
C VAL A 107 8.34 -1.75 0.96
N ARG A 108 8.23 -2.37 -0.22
CA ARG A 108 8.80 -1.82 -1.45
C ARG A 108 8.18 -0.47 -1.78
N THR A 109 6.86 -0.33 -1.65
CA THR A 109 6.17 0.96 -1.81
C THR A 109 6.64 1.99 -0.78
N GLU A 110 6.87 1.60 0.47
CA GLU A 110 7.43 2.47 1.53
C GLU A 110 8.80 3.00 1.14
N GLN A 111 9.72 2.12 0.74
CA GLN A 111 11.10 2.47 0.38
C GLN A 111 11.18 3.34 -0.90
N SER A 112 10.40 2.99 -1.93
CA SER A 112 10.48 3.69 -3.22
C SER A 112 9.77 5.05 -3.24
N HIS A 113 8.86 5.32 -2.31
CA HIS A 113 8.02 6.53 -2.34
C HIS A 113 8.02 7.32 -1.03
N ASP A 114 8.93 7.01 -0.11
CA ASP A 114 9.02 7.60 1.24
C ASP A 114 7.65 7.58 1.97
N ARG A 115 6.94 6.46 1.82
CA ARG A 115 5.63 6.24 2.44
C ARG A 115 5.81 5.45 3.73
N TYR A 116 4.90 5.64 4.67
CA TYR A 116 4.85 4.84 5.89
C TYR A 116 3.44 4.29 6.09
N ASN A 117 3.31 2.96 6.14
CA ASN A 117 2.04 2.25 6.26
C ASN A 117 0.98 2.79 5.28
N PRO A 118 1.24 2.77 3.95
CA PRO A 118 0.26 3.24 2.99
C PRO A 118 -1.03 2.42 3.14
N VAL A 119 -2.18 3.12 3.18
CA VAL A 119 -3.48 2.46 3.22
C VAL A 119 -3.71 1.76 1.89
N THR A 120 -3.89 0.44 1.93
CA THR A 120 -4.16 -0.40 0.76
C THR A 120 -5.59 -0.95 0.75
N GLY A 121 -6.30 -0.84 1.87
CA GLY A 121 -7.67 -1.32 1.99
C GLY A 121 -8.45 -0.67 3.13
N LEU A 122 -9.77 -0.79 3.03
CA LEU A 122 -10.73 -0.39 4.05
C LEU A 122 -11.81 -1.46 4.15
N SER A 123 -12.03 -2.01 5.34
CA SER A 123 -13.20 -2.85 5.62
C SER A 123 -14.25 -2.05 6.37
N THR A 124 -15.52 -2.23 6.04
CA THR A 124 -16.63 -1.49 6.66
C THR A 124 -17.81 -2.40 6.97
N THR A 125 -18.48 -2.16 8.09
CA THR A 125 -19.75 -2.78 8.47
C THR A 125 -20.66 -1.73 9.12
N THR A 126 -21.97 -1.86 8.95
CA THR A 126 -22.94 -0.93 9.52
C THR A 126 -23.84 -1.64 10.53
N THR A 127 -24.15 -0.94 11.61
CA THR A 127 -25.08 -1.37 12.67
C THR A 127 -25.95 -0.19 13.10
N TYR A 128 -26.85 -0.37 14.05
CA TYR A 128 -27.72 0.70 14.55
C TYR A 128 -27.78 0.68 16.07
N HIS A 129 -27.55 1.84 16.70
CA HIS A 129 -27.64 2.00 18.14
C HIS A 129 -29.06 2.42 18.52
N GLY A 130 -29.85 1.47 19.02
CA GLY A 130 -31.29 1.67 19.26
C GLY A 130 -31.62 2.77 20.27
N GLU A 131 -30.83 2.95 21.33
CA GLU A 131 -31.12 3.94 22.38
C GLU A 131 -30.78 5.38 21.98
N GLU A 132 -29.79 5.55 21.11
CA GLU A 132 -29.36 6.87 20.60
C GLU A 132 -30.00 7.18 19.25
N GLU A 133 -30.70 6.21 18.68
CA GLU A 133 -31.34 6.26 17.37
C GLU A 133 -30.39 6.60 16.21
N VAL A 134 -29.10 6.31 16.36
CA VAL A 134 -28.07 6.59 15.36
C VAL A 134 -27.55 5.32 14.69
N PRO A 135 -27.37 5.32 13.34
CA PRO A 135 -26.57 4.29 12.70
C PRO A 135 -25.11 4.41 13.14
N LEU A 136 -24.42 3.27 13.20
CA LEU A 136 -23.00 3.19 13.51
C LEU A 136 -22.26 2.51 12.37
N ILE A 137 -21.09 3.05 12.04
CA ILE A 137 -20.19 2.54 11.01
C ILE A 137 -18.95 2.03 11.74
N ARG A 138 -18.70 0.72 11.67
CA ARG A 138 -17.43 0.14 12.07
C ARG A 138 -16.54 0.00 10.85
N TYR A 139 -15.34 0.56 10.90
CA TYR A 139 -14.37 0.46 9.81
C TYR A 139 -12.97 0.11 10.32
N ALA A 140 -12.20 -0.57 9.47
CA ALA A 140 -10.79 -0.84 9.71
C ALA A 140 -9.94 -0.45 8.50
N MET A 141 -8.96 0.45 8.70
CA MET A 141 -7.96 0.80 7.69
C MET A 141 -6.85 -0.24 7.69
N GLN A 142 -6.44 -0.69 6.50
CA GLN A 142 -5.46 -1.76 6.33
C GLN A 142 -4.26 -1.31 5.50
N SER A 143 -3.07 -1.82 5.84
CA SER A 143 -1.84 -1.72 5.04
C SER A 143 -1.27 -3.11 4.79
N GLY A 144 -1.68 -3.71 3.68
CA GLY A 144 -1.57 -5.14 3.45
C GLY A 144 -2.38 -5.89 4.52
N ASP A 145 -1.73 -6.86 5.17
CA ASP A 145 -2.36 -7.67 6.23
C ASP A 145 -2.45 -6.97 7.60
N LEU A 146 -1.90 -5.76 7.73
CA LEU A 146 -1.89 -5.04 9.01
C LEU A 146 -3.10 -4.12 9.15
N SER A 147 -3.84 -4.28 10.24
CA SER A 147 -4.88 -3.32 10.67
C SER A 147 -4.21 -2.10 11.32
N LEU A 148 -4.37 -0.93 10.73
CA LEU A 148 -3.78 0.33 11.19
C LEU A 148 -4.63 1.02 12.26
N LEU A 149 -5.94 1.03 12.03
CA LEU A 149 -6.94 1.63 12.89
C LEU A 149 -8.23 0.85 12.75
N GLU A 150 -8.85 0.53 13.88
CA GLU A 150 -10.24 0.12 13.95
C GLU A 150 -11.04 1.15 14.73
N ALA A 151 -12.16 1.59 14.17
CA ALA A 151 -13.04 2.56 14.81
C ALA A 151 -14.51 2.19 14.59
N THR A 152 -15.36 2.61 15.52
CA THR A 152 -16.83 2.58 15.37
C THR A 152 -17.34 3.98 15.66
N GLU A 153 -17.98 4.60 14.68
CA GLU A 153 -18.36 6.01 14.72
C GLU A 153 -19.73 6.21 14.08
N SER A 154 -20.44 7.26 14.46
CA SER A 154 -21.64 7.70 13.75
C SER A 154 -21.29 8.27 12.36
N PRO A 155 -22.22 8.32 11.39
CA PRO A 155 -21.94 8.93 10.08
C PRO A 155 -21.43 10.37 10.16
N GLN A 156 -21.89 11.16 11.16
CA GLN A 156 -21.43 12.53 11.33
C GLN A 156 -19.93 12.58 11.68
N GLU A 157 -19.47 11.70 12.57
CA GLU A 157 -18.07 11.63 12.99
C GLU A 157 -17.17 11.11 11.86
N VAL A 158 -17.61 10.09 11.12
CA VAL A 158 -16.88 9.59 9.93
C VAL A 158 -16.71 10.70 8.89
N LEU A 159 -17.76 11.49 8.62
CA LEU A 159 -17.67 12.63 7.70
C LEU A 159 -16.74 13.72 8.22
N GLN A 160 -16.67 13.93 9.54
CA GLN A 160 -15.75 14.88 10.13
C GLN A 160 -14.29 14.48 9.89
N VAL A 161 -13.96 13.19 10.00
CA VAL A 161 -12.63 12.65 9.65
C VAL A 161 -12.35 12.86 8.16
N ALA A 162 -13.30 12.54 7.28
CA ALA A 162 -13.15 12.75 5.84
C ALA A 162 -12.89 14.21 5.49
N ILE A 163 -13.57 15.17 6.14
CA ILE A 163 -13.34 16.60 5.97
C ILE A 163 -11.90 16.97 6.33
N TYR A 164 -11.38 16.50 7.48
CA TYR A 164 -10.01 16.79 7.88
C TYR A 164 -8.98 16.25 6.88
N LEU A 165 -9.19 15.05 6.34
CA LEU A 165 -8.30 14.48 5.34
C LEU A 165 -8.34 15.26 4.02
N VAL A 166 -9.52 15.67 3.55
CA VAL A 166 -9.65 16.50 2.35
C VAL A 166 -9.01 17.88 2.55
N GLN A 167 -9.15 18.48 3.73
CA GLN A 167 -8.48 19.73 4.06
C GLN A 167 -6.95 19.59 4.01
N ALA A 168 -6.40 18.55 4.65
CA ALA A 168 -4.96 18.28 4.62
C ALA A 168 -4.43 18.05 3.19
N THR A 169 -5.20 17.37 2.34
CA THR A 169 -4.86 17.20 0.92
C THR A 169 -4.81 18.55 0.19
N ASN A 170 -5.78 19.43 0.41
CA ASN A 170 -5.77 20.77 -0.18
C ASN A 170 -4.57 21.59 0.30
N ASP A 171 -4.23 21.51 1.59
CA ASP A 171 -3.08 22.23 2.14
C ASP A 171 -1.76 21.72 1.53
N ALA A 172 -1.60 20.41 1.35
CA ALA A 172 -0.41 19.82 0.72
C ALA A 172 -0.26 20.25 -0.76
N LEU A 173 -1.34 20.25 -1.52
CA LEU A 173 -1.34 20.72 -2.91
C LEU A 173 -1.12 22.24 -2.99
N GLY A 174 -1.73 23.01 -2.08
CA GLY A 174 -1.53 24.45 -1.95
C GLY A 174 -0.06 24.80 -1.69
N ALA A 175 0.58 24.13 -0.72
CA ALA A 175 1.99 24.28 -0.43
C ALA A 175 2.88 23.92 -1.62
N SER A 176 2.51 22.90 -2.41
CA SER A 176 3.23 22.51 -3.61
C SER A 176 3.16 23.58 -4.71
N LEU A 177 1.99 24.21 -4.88
CA LEU A 177 1.80 25.35 -5.79
C LEU A 177 2.61 26.58 -5.33
N GLU A 178 2.63 26.87 -4.04
CA GLU A 178 3.40 28.00 -3.48
C GLU A 178 4.92 27.82 -3.64
N GLN A 179 5.40 26.57 -3.66
CA GLN A 179 6.82 26.22 -3.77
C GLN A 179 7.24 25.86 -5.21
N ASP A 180 6.35 26.04 -6.21
CA ASP A 180 6.57 25.66 -7.60
C ASP A 180 7.01 24.18 -7.79
N HIS A 181 6.53 23.30 -6.90
CA HIS A 181 6.75 21.85 -7.03
C HIS A 181 5.79 21.25 -8.05
N SER A 182 6.32 20.44 -8.95
CA SER A 182 5.52 19.73 -9.95
C SER A 182 4.79 18.55 -9.32
N VAL A 183 3.53 18.35 -9.73
CA VAL A 183 2.77 17.12 -9.48
C VAL A 183 2.75 16.33 -10.79
N ASN A 184 3.14 15.06 -10.74
CA ASN A 184 3.22 14.24 -11.94
C ASN A 184 1.82 13.94 -12.52
N THR A 185 1.76 13.62 -13.82
CA THR A 185 0.49 13.41 -14.53
C THR A 185 -0.33 12.24 -13.96
N GLN A 186 0.32 11.20 -13.45
CA GLN A 186 -0.38 10.05 -12.88
C GLN A 186 -1.11 10.44 -11.58
N GLU A 187 -0.45 11.18 -10.71
CA GLU A 187 -1.04 11.71 -9.48
C GLU A 187 -2.16 12.70 -9.79
N LEU A 188 -1.96 13.61 -10.75
CA LEU A 188 -3.00 14.57 -11.16
C LEU A 188 -4.25 13.88 -11.70
N SER A 189 -4.09 12.89 -12.59
CA SER A 189 -5.24 12.10 -13.09
C SER A 189 -5.91 11.34 -11.95
N GLY A 190 -5.13 10.74 -11.05
CA GLY A 190 -5.64 10.07 -9.86
C GLY A 190 -6.48 11.00 -9.00
N LEU A 191 -5.99 12.20 -8.69
CA LEU A 191 -6.70 13.21 -7.89
C LEU A 191 -8.02 13.63 -8.54
N ILE A 192 -8.04 13.79 -9.86
CA ILE A 192 -9.27 14.14 -10.61
C ILE A 192 -10.31 13.04 -10.46
N ASP A 193 -9.93 11.78 -10.71
CA ASP A 193 -10.84 10.64 -10.61
C ASP A 193 -11.44 10.53 -9.19
N ARG A 194 -10.59 10.64 -8.14
CA ARG A 194 -11.05 10.50 -6.74
C ARG A 194 -11.92 11.67 -6.31
N ARG A 195 -11.64 12.89 -6.80
CA ARG A 195 -12.52 14.04 -6.56
C ARG A 195 -13.91 13.79 -7.14
N GLU A 196 -13.99 13.32 -8.38
CA GLU A 196 -15.27 13.06 -9.05
C GLU A 196 -16.07 11.93 -8.34
N GLU A 197 -15.38 10.88 -7.89
CA GLU A 197 -15.99 9.82 -7.09
C GLU A 197 -16.54 10.37 -5.76
N LEU A 198 -15.75 11.19 -5.04
CA LEU A 198 -16.20 11.85 -3.81
C LEU A 198 -17.42 12.76 -4.03
N GLU A 199 -17.44 13.54 -5.12
CA GLU A 199 -18.58 14.40 -5.46
C GLU A 199 -19.86 13.58 -5.69
N SER A 200 -19.75 12.47 -6.42
CA SER A 200 -20.86 11.54 -6.67
C SER A 200 -21.43 10.95 -5.36
N GLU A 201 -20.57 10.51 -4.46
CA GLU A 201 -20.98 9.94 -3.17
C GLU A 201 -21.59 11.00 -2.24
N LEU A 202 -21.07 12.24 -2.25
CA LEU A 202 -21.64 13.36 -1.49
C LEU A 202 -23.03 13.76 -2.01
N ASP A 203 -23.26 13.68 -3.32
CA ASP A 203 -24.59 13.90 -3.91
C ASP A 203 -25.60 12.82 -3.48
N GLN A 204 -25.17 11.55 -3.45
CA GLN A 204 -25.99 10.45 -2.93
C GLN A 204 -26.32 10.63 -1.44
N LEU A 205 -25.32 10.97 -0.64
CA LEU A 205 -25.49 11.27 0.80
C LEU A 205 -26.50 12.40 1.01
N ARG A 206 -26.40 13.49 0.22
CA ARG A 206 -27.34 14.60 0.28
C ARG A 206 -28.78 14.13 0.00
N ALA A 207 -28.98 13.31 -1.02
CA ALA A 207 -30.29 12.76 -1.34
C ALA A 207 -30.86 11.91 -0.18
N GLN A 208 -30.02 11.10 0.46
CA GLN A 208 -30.40 10.31 1.64
C GLN A 208 -30.77 11.18 2.84
N ILE A 209 -30.00 12.23 3.13
CA ILE A 209 -30.29 13.19 4.20
C ILE A 209 -31.62 13.91 3.93
N ASP A 210 -31.85 14.36 2.69
CA ASP A 210 -33.10 15.05 2.32
C ASP A 210 -34.32 14.12 2.43
N GLU A 211 -34.16 12.83 2.12
CA GLU A 211 -35.20 11.83 2.34
C GLU A 211 -35.47 11.60 3.83
N LEU A 212 -34.43 11.47 4.66
CA LEU A 212 -34.57 11.33 6.12
C LEU A 212 -35.27 12.54 6.73
N ARG A 213 -34.98 13.76 6.26
CA ARG A 213 -35.67 14.99 6.70
C ARG A 213 -37.16 15.02 6.37
N ARG A 214 -37.58 14.34 5.30
CA ARG A 214 -38.99 14.27 4.88
C ARG A 214 -39.79 13.18 5.61
N ARG A 215 -39.11 12.23 6.24
CA ARG A 215 -39.76 11.21 7.08
C ARG A 215 -40.04 11.80 8.46
N PRO A 216 -41.29 11.74 8.96
CA PRO A 216 -41.57 12.17 10.31
C PRO A 216 -40.77 11.29 11.28
N VAL A 217 -40.04 11.93 12.21
CA VAL A 217 -39.53 11.25 13.39
C VAL A 217 -40.75 10.81 14.19
N GLY A 218 -40.89 9.51 14.47
CA GLY A 218 -42.08 8.99 15.14
C GLY A 218 -42.22 9.60 16.53
N ASP A 219 -43.42 10.09 16.85
CA ASP A 219 -43.84 10.35 18.22
C ASP A 219 -44.00 8.99 18.92
N GLU A 220 -42.98 8.51 19.62
CA GLU A 220 -43.13 7.54 20.72
C GLU A 220 -42.89 8.22 22.08
#